data_AF-A0A1F8GPL2-F1
#
_entry.id   AF-A0A1F8GPL2-F1
#
_cell.length_a   1.000
_cell.length_b   1.000
_cell.length_c   1.000
_cell.angle_alpha   90.00
_cell.angle_beta   90.00
_cell.angle_gamma   90.00
#
_symmetry.space_group_name_H-M   'P 1'
#
loop_
_entity.id
_entity.type
_entity.pdbx_description
1 polymer ?
#
loop_
_entity_poly.entity_id
_entity_poly.type
_entity_poly.pdbx_seq_one_letter_code
_entity_poly.pdbx_strand_id
1 'polypeptide(L)'
;MGTGSNDKIVLVAVLKDRRDRNLLLKERWYRIPLAHLPKRHFQYIAFYQPLGLGTHGKKIEYYARPVKAIKTKRVELLPNELDHPRAQDDYLKYEFEKIEKLKRPVRNVIPRRISFGFTSLHKLLTAGDILQLYGVTPAEQIIQKRLAKLGIQTKPQLSVVIKKCRFRIDLAVISLNNKIAVECDNAKAHAGKLVLTRDKIKDRYLRRAGWKVIRLSEKAILKDPDACALAIQKLALSFRRS
;
A
#
# COMPACT_ATOMS: atom_id res chain seq x y z
N MET A 1 26.75 -9.81 -17.47
CA MET A 1 25.75 -9.51 -18.52
C MET A 1 24.43 -10.10 -18.08
N GLY A 2 23.43 -9.26 -17.79
CA GLY A 2 22.23 -9.64 -17.05
C GLY A 2 21.25 -10.47 -17.87
N THR A 3 20.86 -11.62 -17.34
CA THR A 3 19.75 -12.43 -17.83
C THR A 3 18.45 -11.62 -17.71
N GLY A 4 17.87 -11.24 -18.85
CA GLY A 4 16.55 -10.62 -18.89
C GLY A 4 15.53 -11.62 -18.33
N SER A 5 15.10 -11.43 -17.08
CA SER A 5 14.10 -12.32 -16.51
C SER A 5 12.77 -12.10 -17.22
N ASN A 6 12.32 -13.12 -17.95
CA ASN A 6 10.99 -13.21 -18.53
C ASN A 6 9.96 -13.49 -17.40
N ASP A 7 9.98 -12.66 -16.36
CA ASP A 7 9.19 -12.87 -15.16
C ASP A 7 7.73 -12.50 -15.45
N LYS A 8 6.85 -13.49 -15.31
CA LYS A 8 5.44 -13.40 -15.65
C LYS A 8 4.78 -12.29 -14.83
N ILE A 9 4.01 -11.45 -15.50
CA ILE A 9 3.29 -10.33 -14.89
C ILE A 9 2.04 -10.86 -14.18
N VAL A 10 1.86 -10.41 -12.95
CA VAL A 10 0.71 -10.72 -12.11
C VAL A 10 -0.09 -9.45 -11.85
N LEU A 11 -1.40 -9.51 -12.11
CA LEU A 11 -2.35 -8.53 -11.61
C LEU A 11 -2.75 -8.89 -10.18
N VAL A 12 -2.52 -8.00 -9.22
CA VAL A 12 -3.11 -8.09 -7.89
C VAL A 12 -4.52 -7.50 -7.95
N ALA A 13 -5.53 -8.37 -7.88
CA ALA A 13 -6.94 -8.05 -7.82
C ALA A 13 -7.46 -8.05 -6.37
N VAL A 14 -8.69 -7.56 -6.17
CA VAL A 14 -9.31 -7.47 -4.83
C VAL A 14 -10.54 -8.37 -4.77
N LEU A 15 -10.52 -9.32 -3.84
CA LEU A 15 -11.62 -10.23 -3.52
C LEU A 15 -12.46 -9.60 -2.40
N LYS A 16 -13.54 -8.91 -2.74
CA LYS A 16 -14.15 -7.91 -1.84
C LYS A 16 -14.82 -8.53 -0.61
N ASP A 17 -15.47 -9.67 -0.79
CA ASP A 17 -16.34 -10.27 0.21
C ASP A 17 -16.28 -11.80 0.18
N ARG A 18 -17.04 -12.44 1.07
CA ARG A 18 -17.13 -13.90 1.19
C ARG A 18 -17.75 -14.56 -0.04
N ARG A 19 -18.70 -13.90 -0.70
CA ARG A 19 -19.34 -14.42 -1.91
C ARG A 19 -18.33 -14.48 -3.05
N ASP A 20 -17.60 -13.39 -3.30
CA ASP A 20 -16.56 -13.35 -4.32
C ASP A 20 -15.51 -14.44 -4.10
N ARG A 21 -15.16 -14.72 -2.83
CA ARG A 21 -14.28 -15.83 -2.48
C ARG A 21 -14.89 -17.20 -2.79
N ASN A 22 -16.17 -17.39 -2.53
CA ASN A 22 -16.86 -18.64 -2.85
C ASN A 22 -16.94 -18.84 -4.38
N LEU A 23 -17.26 -17.80 -5.15
CA LEU A 23 -17.25 -17.84 -6.61
C LEU A 23 -15.86 -18.22 -7.13
N LEU A 24 -14.81 -17.61 -6.60
CA LEU A 24 -13.44 -17.94 -6.98
C LEU A 24 -13.09 -19.41 -6.68
N LEU A 25 -13.37 -19.89 -5.47
CA LEU A 25 -12.89 -21.21 -5.04
C LEU A 25 -13.78 -22.37 -5.53
N LYS A 26 -15.10 -22.16 -5.65
CA LYS A 26 -16.05 -23.19 -6.04
C LYS A 26 -16.33 -23.17 -7.54
N GLU A 27 -16.52 -21.99 -8.11
CA GLU A 27 -16.90 -21.82 -9.52
C GLU A 27 -15.71 -21.42 -10.42
N ARG A 28 -14.54 -21.16 -9.83
CA ARG A 28 -13.27 -20.90 -10.53
C ARG A 28 -13.35 -19.75 -11.54
N TRP A 29 -14.00 -18.66 -11.14
CA TRP A 29 -13.98 -17.43 -11.94
C TRP A 29 -13.88 -16.15 -11.09
N TYR A 30 -13.44 -15.07 -11.71
CA TYR A 30 -13.36 -13.73 -11.13
C TYR A 30 -13.80 -12.69 -12.16
N ARG A 31 -14.22 -11.49 -11.72
CA ARG A 31 -14.70 -10.44 -12.63
C ARG A 31 -14.06 -9.09 -12.34
N ILE A 32 -13.83 -8.32 -13.40
CA ILE A 32 -13.37 -6.93 -13.32
C ILE A 32 -14.37 -6.06 -14.10
N PRO A 33 -14.90 -4.96 -13.53
CA PRO A 33 -15.71 -4.02 -14.30
C PRO A 33 -14.88 -3.47 -15.46
N LEU A 34 -15.42 -3.47 -16.68
CA LEU A 34 -14.68 -3.10 -17.89
C LEU A 34 -14.10 -1.68 -17.79
N ALA A 35 -14.85 -0.75 -17.19
CA ALA A 35 -14.43 0.63 -16.93
C ALA A 35 -13.17 0.75 -16.02
N HIS A 36 -12.86 -0.28 -15.24
CA HIS A 36 -11.72 -0.33 -14.33
C HIS A 36 -10.67 -1.36 -14.76
N LEU A 37 -10.81 -1.92 -15.96
CA LEU A 37 -9.91 -2.97 -16.44
C LEU A 37 -8.49 -2.40 -16.63
N PRO A 38 -7.46 -3.00 -16.01
CA PRO A 38 -6.09 -2.56 -16.21
C PRO A 38 -5.64 -2.72 -17.66
N LYS A 39 -4.99 -1.70 -18.23
CA LYS A 39 -4.50 -1.71 -19.62
C LYS A 39 -3.27 -2.61 -19.85
N ARG A 40 -2.50 -2.90 -18.79
CA ARG A 40 -1.28 -3.70 -18.89
C ARG A 40 -1.62 -5.18 -18.93
N HIS A 41 -1.07 -5.90 -19.90
CA HIS A 41 -1.20 -7.34 -20.02
C HIS A 41 -0.62 -8.07 -18.80
N PHE A 42 -1.28 -9.15 -18.37
CA PHE A 42 -0.86 -10.02 -17.27
C PHE A 42 -1.13 -11.48 -17.60
N GLN A 43 -0.32 -12.38 -17.03
CA GLN A 43 -0.50 -13.83 -17.20
C GLN A 43 -1.14 -14.50 -15.99
N TYR A 44 -1.18 -13.83 -14.83
CA TYR A 44 -1.77 -14.35 -13.61
C TYR A 44 -2.57 -13.27 -12.90
N ILE A 45 -3.54 -13.70 -12.10
CA ILE A 45 -4.27 -12.86 -11.16
C ILE A 45 -4.00 -13.38 -9.75
N ALA A 46 -3.59 -12.52 -8.84
CA ALA A 46 -3.48 -12.79 -7.41
C ALA A 46 -4.60 -12.07 -6.66
N PHE A 47 -5.19 -12.70 -5.65
CA PHE A 47 -6.42 -12.22 -5.02
C PHE A 47 -6.15 -11.68 -3.62
N TYR A 48 -6.09 -10.36 -3.47
CA TYR A 48 -6.01 -9.71 -2.17
C TYR A 48 -7.37 -9.74 -1.46
N GLN A 49 -7.36 -10.24 -0.23
CA GLN A 49 -8.52 -10.37 0.64
C GLN A 49 -8.49 -9.26 1.69
N PRO A 50 -9.45 -8.29 1.66
CA PRO A 50 -9.53 -7.22 2.66
C PRO A 50 -9.84 -7.71 4.08
N LEU A 51 -9.76 -6.81 5.05
CA LEU A 51 -10.01 -7.10 6.47
C LEU A 51 -11.40 -7.75 6.72
N GLY A 52 -12.41 -7.41 5.94
CA GLY A 52 -13.77 -7.95 6.08
C GLY A 52 -13.88 -9.48 5.95
N LEU A 53 -12.83 -10.17 5.46
CA LEU A 53 -12.79 -11.63 5.34
C LEU A 53 -12.26 -12.34 6.61
N GLY A 54 -12.12 -11.63 7.73
CA GLY A 54 -11.80 -12.21 9.05
C GLY A 54 -10.41 -12.85 9.08
N THR A 55 -10.32 -14.12 9.51
CA THR A 55 -9.06 -14.90 9.54
C THR A 55 -8.42 -15.06 8.17
N HIS A 56 -9.20 -14.90 7.11
CA HIS A 56 -8.76 -14.89 5.71
C HIS A 56 -8.46 -13.48 5.17
N GLY A 57 -8.68 -12.43 5.96
CA GLY A 57 -8.45 -11.05 5.56
C GLY A 57 -7.00 -10.59 5.71
N LYS A 58 -6.73 -9.41 5.15
CA LYS A 58 -5.43 -8.72 5.14
C LYS A 58 -4.31 -9.53 4.47
N LYS A 59 -4.59 -10.31 3.42
CA LYS A 59 -3.56 -11.13 2.75
C LYS A 59 -3.92 -11.51 1.33
N ILE A 60 -2.93 -11.97 0.58
CA ILE A 60 -3.09 -12.74 -0.65
C ILE A 60 -2.80 -14.19 -0.30
N GLU A 61 -3.76 -15.08 -0.53
CA GLU A 61 -3.60 -16.53 -0.32
C GLU A 61 -3.66 -17.31 -1.64
N TYR A 62 -4.34 -16.76 -2.64
CA TYR A 62 -4.66 -17.44 -3.88
C TYR A 62 -4.20 -16.66 -5.09
N TYR A 63 -3.85 -17.39 -6.14
CA TYR A 63 -3.59 -16.85 -7.46
C TYR A 63 -4.00 -17.87 -8.53
N ALA A 64 -4.22 -17.42 -9.75
CA ALA A 64 -4.61 -18.29 -10.85
C ALA A 64 -4.17 -17.73 -12.19
N ARG A 65 -3.98 -18.62 -13.16
CA ARG A 65 -3.77 -18.25 -14.57
C ARG A 65 -5.14 -18.26 -15.28
N PRO A 66 -5.61 -17.13 -15.81
CA PRO A 66 -6.85 -17.12 -16.58
C PRO A 66 -6.68 -17.97 -17.85
N VAL A 67 -7.69 -18.79 -18.16
CA VAL A 67 -7.75 -19.58 -19.39
C VAL A 67 -8.73 -18.98 -20.40
N LYS A 68 -9.72 -18.22 -19.92
CA LYS A 68 -10.70 -17.55 -20.77
C LYS A 68 -11.08 -16.18 -20.17
N ALA A 69 -11.35 -15.22 -21.04
CA ALA A 69 -11.88 -13.91 -20.67
C ALA A 69 -13.12 -13.63 -21.51
N ILE A 70 -14.27 -13.38 -20.87
CA ILE A 70 -15.58 -13.21 -21.52
C ILE A 70 -16.17 -11.88 -21.11
N LYS A 71 -16.56 -11.05 -22.07
CA LYS A 71 -17.33 -9.82 -21.82
C LYS A 71 -18.80 -10.20 -21.57
N THR A 72 -19.35 -9.73 -20.47
CA THR A 72 -20.72 -10.06 -20.00
C THR A 72 -21.23 -8.97 -19.06
N LYS A 73 -22.53 -8.91 -18.81
CA LYS A 73 -23.12 -7.95 -17.87
C LYS A 73 -22.99 -8.44 -16.42
N ARG A 74 -23.00 -7.51 -15.45
CA ARG A 74 -22.99 -7.89 -14.03
C ARG A 74 -24.17 -8.78 -13.67
N VAL A 75 -25.35 -8.46 -14.19
CA VAL A 75 -26.60 -9.19 -13.90
C VAL A 75 -26.52 -10.66 -14.32
N GLU A 76 -25.81 -10.96 -15.41
CA GLU A 76 -25.57 -12.34 -15.87
C GLU A 76 -24.59 -13.07 -14.96
N LEU A 77 -23.60 -12.37 -14.41
CA LEU A 77 -22.62 -12.92 -13.46
C LEU A 77 -23.17 -13.11 -12.04
N LEU A 78 -24.14 -12.28 -11.66
CA LEU A 78 -24.70 -12.18 -10.32
C LEU A 78 -26.21 -11.98 -10.42
N PRO A 79 -26.98 -13.04 -10.74
CA PRO A 79 -28.42 -12.93 -10.99
C PRO A 79 -29.21 -12.43 -9.77
N ASN A 80 -28.70 -12.67 -8.56
CA ASN A 80 -29.35 -12.20 -7.32
C ASN A 80 -29.12 -10.71 -7.02
N GLU A 81 -28.51 -9.94 -7.92
CA GLU A 81 -28.25 -8.49 -7.78
C GLU A 81 -28.92 -7.67 -8.90
N LEU A 82 -30.19 -7.95 -9.19
CA LEU A 82 -30.94 -7.26 -10.25
C LEU A 82 -30.98 -5.72 -10.02
N ASP A 83 -31.24 -5.29 -8.79
CA ASP A 83 -31.39 -3.87 -8.43
C ASP A 83 -30.07 -3.16 -8.11
N HIS A 84 -28.93 -3.83 -8.34
CA HIS A 84 -27.65 -3.20 -8.06
C HIS A 84 -27.42 -2.04 -9.05
N PRO A 85 -26.89 -0.86 -8.62
CA PRO A 85 -26.71 0.31 -9.49
C PRO A 85 -25.82 0.11 -10.73
N ARG A 86 -25.16 -1.05 -10.80
CA ARG A 86 -24.26 -1.48 -11.89
C ARG A 86 -24.65 -2.84 -12.47
N ALA A 87 -25.90 -3.26 -12.30
CA ALA A 87 -26.39 -4.55 -12.81
C ALA A 87 -26.18 -4.66 -14.33
N GLN A 88 -26.35 -3.54 -15.04
CA GLN A 88 -26.25 -3.46 -16.50
C GLN A 88 -24.84 -3.13 -17.03
N ASP A 89 -23.90 -2.82 -16.15
CA ASP A 89 -22.52 -2.50 -16.52
C ASP A 89 -21.81 -3.70 -17.14
N ASP A 90 -20.90 -3.42 -18.06
CA ASP A 90 -20.01 -4.40 -18.66
C ASP A 90 -18.91 -4.85 -17.69
N TYR A 91 -18.71 -6.15 -17.62
CA TYR A 91 -17.64 -6.81 -16.87
C TYR A 91 -16.86 -7.75 -17.79
N LEU A 92 -15.60 -7.97 -17.45
CA LEU A 92 -14.79 -9.04 -18.00
C LEU A 92 -14.69 -10.17 -16.96
N LYS A 93 -15.29 -11.31 -17.28
CA LYS A 93 -15.23 -12.56 -16.51
C LYS A 93 -13.99 -13.34 -16.92
N TYR A 94 -13.13 -13.62 -15.96
CA TYR A 94 -11.98 -14.50 -16.11
C TYR A 94 -12.33 -15.86 -15.53
N GLU A 95 -12.15 -16.91 -16.32
CA GLU A 95 -12.31 -18.30 -15.89
C GLU A 95 -10.94 -18.94 -15.68
N PHE A 96 -10.86 -19.85 -14.72
CA PHE A 96 -9.65 -20.51 -14.29
C PHE A 96 -9.83 -22.02 -14.32
N GLU A 97 -8.85 -22.75 -14.85
CA GLU A 97 -8.83 -24.20 -14.73
C GLU A 97 -8.58 -24.63 -13.27
N LYS A 98 -7.64 -23.96 -12.60
CA LYS A 98 -7.27 -24.22 -11.20
C LYS A 98 -6.99 -22.92 -10.44
N ILE A 99 -7.29 -22.95 -9.15
CA ILE A 99 -6.91 -21.91 -8.19
C ILE A 99 -5.74 -22.41 -7.36
N GLU A 100 -4.59 -21.76 -7.49
CA GLU A 100 -3.38 -22.11 -6.76
C GLU A 100 -3.36 -21.42 -5.40
N LYS A 101 -2.94 -22.15 -4.37
CA LYS A 101 -2.72 -21.61 -3.02
C LYS A 101 -1.24 -21.35 -2.81
N LEU A 102 -0.90 -20.16 -2.31
CA LEU A 102 0.48 -19.84 -1.96
C LEU A 102 0.96 -20.69 -0.78
N LYS A 103 2.20 -21.19 -0.85
CA LYS A 103 2.85 -21.88 0.29
C LYS A 103 2.92 -20.98 1.54
N ARG A 104 3.16 -19.68 1.33
CA ARG A 104 3.16 -18.64 2.36
C ARG A 104 2.31 -17.47 1.86
N PRO A 105 1.28 -17.04 2.61
CA PRO A 105 0.44 -15.93 2.18
C PRO A 105 1.18 -14.60 2.30
N VAL A 106 1.00 -13.71 1.33
CA VAL A 106 1.54 -12.34 1.37
C VAL A 106 0.67 -11.49 2.28
N ARG A 107 1.19 -11.01 3.41
CA ARG A 107 0.38 -10.30 4.43
C ARG A 107 0.42 -8.79 4.27
N ASN A 108 -0.70 -8.13 4.53
CA ASN A 108 -0.79 -6.67 4.68
C ASN A 108 -0.52 -6.29 6.15
N VAL A 109 0.75 -6.42 6.56
CA VAL A 109 1.20 -6.20 7.95
C VAL A 109 1.04 -4.74 8.35
N ILE A 110 1.56 -3.82 7.54
CA ILE A 110 1.35 -2.38 7.68
C ILE A 110 0.15 -2.02 6.81
N PRO A 111 -1.02 -1.69 7.39
CA PRO A 111 -2.25 -1.56 6.62
C PRO A 111 -2.12 -0.57 5.47
N ARG A 112 -2.16 -1.09 4.23
CA ARG A 112 -2.27 -0.30 3.01
C ARG A 112 -3.56 -0.60 2.28
N ARG A 113 -4.15 0.44 1.69
CA ARG A 113 -5.26 0.26 0.75
C ARG A 113 -4.71 -0.43 -0.50
N ILE A 114 -5.20 -1.64 -0.77
CA ILE A 114 -4.86 -2.37 -1.99
C ILE A 114 -5.96 -2.13 -3.01
N SER A 115 -5.55 -1.84 -4.22
CA SER A 115 -6.39 -1.75 -5.42
C SER A 115 -5.71 -2.54 -6.53
N PHE A 116 -6.20 -2.45 -7.76
CA PHE A 116 -5.50 -3.08 -8.88
C PHE A 116 -4.07 -2.57 -8.99
N GLY A 117 -3.13 -3.51 -8.97
CA GLY A 117 -1.70 -3.23 -9.04
C GLY A 117 -0.96 -4.38 -9.70
N PHE A 118 0.25 -4.12 -10.18
CA PHE A 118 1.05 -5.13 -10.87
C PHE A 118 2.26 -5.53 -10.05
N THR A 119 2.59 -6.81 -10.12
CA THR A 119 3.84 -7.37 -9.61
C THR A 119 4.30 -8.47 -10.57
N SER A 120 5.34 -9.19 -10.18
CA SER A 120 5.85 -10.34 -10.93
C SER A 120 5.56 -11.64 -10.19
N LEU A 121 5.55 -12.76 -10.92
CA LEU A 121 5.26 -14.06 -10.34
C LEU A 121 6.32 -14.44 -9.33
N HIS A 122 7.61 -14.16 -9.61
CA HIS A 122 8.67 -14.37 -8.64
C HIS A 122 8.38 -13.63 -7.32
N LYS A 123 8.06 -12.32 -7.37
CA LYS A 123 7.75 -11.53 -6.17
C LYS A 123 6.53 -12.03 -5.42
N LEU A 124 5.49 -12.46 -6.14
CA LEU A 124 4.30 -13.04 -5.51
C LEU A 124 4.65 -14.29 -4.69
N LEU A 125 5.53 -15.14 -5.22
CA LEU A 125 5.88 -16.41 -4.60
C LEU A 125 6.88 -16.27 -3.44
N THR A 126 7.67 -15.19 -3.42
CA THR A 126 8.74 -14.99 -2.42
C THR A 126 8.42 -13.93 -1.35
N ALA A 127 7.53 -12.97 -1.62
CA ALA A 127 7.22 -11.89 -0.68
C ALA A 127 6.51 -12.39 0.59
N GLY A 128 6.98 -11.92 1.76
CA GLY A 128 6.30 -12.14 3.04
C GLY A 128 5.18 -11.12 3.31
N ASP A 129 5.30 -9.92 2.74
CA ASP A 129 4.32 -8.84 2.91
C ASP A 129 4.09 -8.01 1.63
N ILE A 130 3.09 -7.14 1.71
CA ILE A 130 2.69 -6.25 0.61
C ILE A 130 3.81 -5.26 0.21
N LEU A 131 4.65 -4.80 1.13
CA LEU A 131 5.74 -3.87 0.79
C LEU A 131 6.78 -4.59 -0.06
N GLN A 132 7.17 -5.79 0.34
CA GLN A 132 8.08 -6.65 -0.43
C GLN A 132 7.48 -6.99 -1.80
N LEU A 133 6.18 -7.32 -1.85
CA LEU A 133 5.47 -7.62 -3.10
C LEU A 133 5.59 -6.50 -4.14
N TYR A 134 5.51 -5.25 -3.71
CA TYR A 134 5.60 -4.08 -4.58
C TYR A 134 7.01 -3.46 -4.64
N GLY A 135 7.99 -4.02 -3.93
CA GLY A 135 9.34 -3.46 -3.80
C GLY A 135 9.31 -2.04 -3.22
N VAL A 136 8.49 -1.81 -2.21
CA VAL A 136 8.39 -0.54 -1.48
C VAL A 136 9.30 -0.60 -0.27
N THR A 137 10.22 0.35 -0.18
CA THR A 137 11.11 0.49 0.98
C THR A 137 10.31 0.88 2.23
N PRO A 138 10.48 0.18 3.36
CA PRO A 138 9.82 0.52 4.64
C PRO A 138 10.55 1.67 5.35
N ALA A 139 10.69 2.81 4.69
CA ALA A 139 11.52 3.95 5.13
C ALA A 139 11.16 4.44 6.55
N GLU A 140 9.86 4.58 6.82
CA GLU A 140 9.34 4.94 8.15
C GLU A 140 9.78 3.92 9.22
N GLN A 141 9.67 2.62 8.96
CA GLN A 141 10.03 1.59 9.93
C GLN A 141 11.54 1.54 10.17
N ILE A 142 12.35 1.81 9.15
CA ILE A 142 13.81 1.90 9.28
C ILE A 142 14.17 3.02 10.27
N ILE A 143 13.65 4.24 10.05
CA ILE A 143 13.92 5.39 10.91
C ILE A 143 13.34 5.19 12.30
N GLN A 144 12.11 4.68 12.41
CA GLN A 144 11.49 4.37 13.69
C GLN A 144 12.36 3.43 14.54
N LYS A 145 12.87 2.35 13.94
CA LYS A 145 13.77 1.40 14.63
C LYS A 145 15.07 2.06 15.09
N ARG A 146 15.65 2.96 14.28
CA ARG A 146 16.87 3.68 14.66
C ARG A 146 16.62 4.67 15.80
N LEU A 147 15.55 5.44 15.74
CA LEU A 147 15.16 6.34 16.82
C LEU A 147 14.88 5.59 18.13
N ALA A 148 14.21 4.43 18.06
CA ALA A 148 13.98 3.59 19.22
C ALA A 148 15.29 3.11 19.88
N LYS A 149 16.30 2.73 19.09
CA LYS A 149 17.65 2.39 19.60
C LYS A 149 18.34 3.56 20.30
N LEU A 150 18.02 4.80 19.92
CA LEU A 150 18.50 6.03 20.56
C LEU A 150 17.64 6.47 21.75
N GLY A 151 16.67 5.64 22.20
CA GLY A 151 15.76 5.98 23.29
C GLY A 151 14.68 7.00 22.93
N ILE A 152 14.49 7.31 21.65
CA ILE A 152 13.50 8.29 21.18
C ILE A 152 12.22 7.56 20.79
N GLN A 153 11.16 7.83 21.55
CA GLN A 153 9.82 7.33 21.23
C GLN A 153 9.20 8.12 20.06
N THR A 154 8.47 7.41 19.20
CA THR A 154 7.79 7.99 18.04
C THR A 154 6.34 7.54 18.00
N LYS A 155 5.46 8.42 17.51
CA LYS A 155 4.08 8.09 17.14
C LYS A 155 3.99 7.99 15.62
N PRO A 156 3.89 6.79 15.04
CA PRO A 156 3.75 6.64 13.61
C PRO A 156 2.37 7.09 13.15
N GLN A 157 2.30 7.63 11.93
CA GLN A 157 1.04 7.93 11.23
C GLN A 157 0.11 8.86 12.02
N LEU A 158 0.68 9.81 12.77
CA LEU A 158 -0.07 10.72 13.63
C LEU A 158 -0.92 11.67 12.79
N SER A 159 -2.23 11.64 13.00
CA SER A 159 -3.16 12.61 12.42
C SER A 159 -3.35 13.79 13.36
N VAL A 160 -3.17 15.01 12.85
CA VAL A 160 -3.36 16.27 13.58
C VAL A 160 -4.34 17.15 12.84
N VAL A 161 -5.14 17.92 13.60
CA VAL A 161 -6.06 18.91 13.02
C VAL A 161 -5.54 20.30 13.36
N ILE A 162 -5.29 21.12 12.34
CA ILE A 162 -4.77 22.49 12.47
C ILE A 162 -5.66 23.40 11.64
N LYS A 163 -6.36 24.34 12.30
CA LYS A 163 -7.30 25.29 11.64
C LYS A 163 -8.28 24.58 10.68
N LYS A 164 -8.95 23.53 11.17
CA LYS A 164 -9.90 22.68 10.42
C LYS A 164 -9.29 21.82 9.29
N CYS A 165 -7.99 21.92 9.03
CA CYS A 165 -7.29 21.03 8.10
C CYS A 165 -6.71 19.82 8.83
N ARG A 166 -6.95 18.61 8.31
CA ARG A 166 -6.33 17.39 8.83
C ARG A 166 -5.04 17.10 8.08
N PHE A 167 -3.94 16.94 8.81
CA PHE A 167 -2.64 16.53 8.29
C PHE A 167 -2.22 15.21 8.90
N ARG A 168 -1.52 14.39 8.12
CA ARG A 168 -0.90 13.15 8.57
C ARG A 168 0.61 13.34 8.58
N ILE A 169 1.22 13.01 9.71
CA ILE A 169 2.67 13.02 9.94
C ILE A 169 3.13 11.57 9.94
N ASP A 170 4.15 11.22 9.15
CA ASP A 170 4.59 9.83 9.03
C ASP A 170 5.20 9.31 10.34
N LEU A 171 6.06 10.08 11.00
CA LEU A 171 6.57 9.82 12.34
C LEU A 171 6.61 11.11 13.17
N ALA A 172 5.91 11.13 14.30
CA ALA A 172 5.95 12.26 15.24
C ALA A 172 6.83 11.93 16.45
N VAL A 173 7.82 12.77 16.73
CA VAL A 173 8.57 12.76 18.00
C VAL A 173 7.96 13.85 18.88
N ILE A 174 7.40 13.48 20.02
CA ILE A 174 6.75 14.41 20.96
C ILE A 174 7.43 14.30 22.32
N SER A 175 7.82 15.43 22.88
CA SER A 175 8.26 15.60 24.26
C SER A 175 7.46 16.73 24.92
N LEU A 176 7.67 16.96 26.22
CA LEU A 176 6.94 17.97 27.02
C LEU A 176 6.84 19.33 26.32
N ASN A 177 7.97 19.84 25.80
CA ASN A 177 8.03 21.18 25.22
C ASN A 177 8.24 21.19 23.70
N ASN A 178 8.41 20.01 23.05
CA ASN A 178 8.82 19.96 21.65
C ASN A 178 8.07 18.90 20.85
N LYS A 179 7.84 19.21 19.59
CA LYS A 179 7.24 18.28 18.63
C LYS A 179 7.90 18.40 17.27
N ILE A 180 8.35 17.25 16.76
CA ILE A 180 9.03 17.11 15.48
C ILE A 180 8.17 16.23 14.59
N ALA A 181 7.84 16.73 13.42
CA ALA A 181 7.23 15.99 12.33
C ALA A 181 8.34 15.48 11.42
N VAL A 182 8.55 14.17 11.39
CA VAL A 182 9.48 13.49 10.50
C VAL A 182 8.67 12.91 9.34
N GLU A 183 9.00 13.36 8.13
CA GLU A 183 8.34 12.99 6.87
C GLU A 183 9.30 12.13 6.04
N CYS A 184 8.85 10.96 5.60
CA CYS A 184 9.67 10.04 4.81
C CYS A 184 9.25 10.12 3.33
N ASP A 185 9.97 10.94 2.57
CA ASP A 185 9.65 11.21 1.18
C ASP A 185 10.14 10.06 0.28
N ASN A 186 9.20 9.30 -0.29
CA ASN A 186 9.51 8.26 -1.28
C ASN A 186 9.92 8.89 -2.62
N ALA A 187 11.01 8.42 -3.21
CA ALA A 187 11.55 8.95 -4.46
C ALA A 187 10.59 8.77 -5.67
N LYS A 188 9.62 7.85 -5.56
CA LYS A 188 8.59 7.58 -6.59
C LYS A 188 7.41 8.56 -6.57
N ALA A 189 7.43 9.60 -5.74
CA ALA A 189 6.48 10.69 -5.91
C ALA A 189 6.77 11.34 -7.28
N HIS A 190 5.95 11.05 -8.29
CA HIS A 190 5.84 11.87 -9.49
C HIS A 190 5.55 13.29 -9.00
N ALA A 191 6.60 14.11 -8.91
CA ALA A 191 6.62 15.44 -8.32
C ALA A 191 5.88 16.43 -9.23
N GLY A 192 4.58 16.18 -9.45
CA GLY A 192 3.69 17.14 -10.06
C GLY A 192 3.61 18.36 -9.16
N LYS A 193 3.47 19.54 -9.78
CA LYS A 193 3.35 20.83 -9.08
C LYS A 193 2.34 20.79 -7.93
N LEU A 194 1.25 20.04 -8.07
CA LEU A 194 0.20 19.87 -7.05
C LEU A 194 0.69 19.17 -5.77
N VAL A 195 1.53 18.14 -5.87
CA VAL A 195 2.07 17.43 -4.69
C VAL A 195 3.02 18.34 -3.93
N LEU A 196 3.94 19.00 -4.66
CA LEU A 196 4.87 19.97 -4.09
C LEU A 196 4.15 21.13 -3.39
N THR A 197 3.07 21.64 -3.98
CA THR A 197 2.25 22.69 -3.36
C THR A 197 1.58 22.20 -2.08
N ARG A 198 1.01 20.99 -2.07
CA ARG A 198 0.40 20.40 -0.88
C ARG A 198 1.41 20.20 0.25
N ASP A 199 2.62 19.74 -0.07
CA ASP A 199 3.70 19.57 0.90
C ASP A 199 4.14 20.90 1.52
N LYS A 200 4.32 21.94 0.69
CA LYS A 200 4.63 23.30 1.17
C LYS A 200 3.54 23.85 2.09
N ILE A 201 2.27 23.62 1.77
CA ILE A 201 1.13 24.02 2.61
C ILE A 201 1.18 23.25 3.94
N LYS A 202 1.34 21.93 3.91
CA LYS A 202 1.44 21.09 5.11
C LYS A 202 2.54 21.59 6.04
N ASP A 203 3.75 21.77 5.52
CA ASP A 203 4.90 22.22 6.30
C ASP A 203 4.65 23.59 6.94
N ARG A 204 4.02 24.52 6.22
CA ARG A 204 3.67 25.84 6.74
C ARG A 204 2.68 25.76 7.90
N TYR A 205 1.64 24.93 7.79
CA TYR A 205 0.66 24.75 8.85
C TYR A 205 1.28 24.08 10.09
N LEU A 206 2.08 23.04 9.88
CA LEU A 206 2.82 22.37 10.95
C LEU A 206 3.74 23.35 11.69
N ARG A 207 4.57 24.11 10.97
CA ARG A 207 5.47 25.10 11.56
C ARG A 207 4.73 26.18 12.35
N ARG A 208 3.65 26.74 11.80
CA ARG A 208 2.79 27.71 12.50
C ARG A 208 2.13 27.15 13.75
N ALA A 209 1.90 25.85 13.80
CA ALA A 209 1.39 25.17 14.98
C ALA A 209 2.50 24.71 15.95
N GLY A 210 3.76 25.16 15.76
CA GLY A 210 4.88 24.86 16.64
C GLY A 210 5.58 23.52 16.36
N TRP A 211 5.33 22.88 15.22
CA TRP A 211 6.08 21.69 14.80
C TRP A 211 7.36 22.07 14.09
N LYS A 212 8.48 21.46 14.48
CA LYS A 212 9.64 21.39 13.59
C LYS A 212 9.43 20.29 12.57
N VAL A 213 9.69 20.57 11.30
CA VAL A 213 9.48 19.63 10.20
C VAL A 213 10.83 19.22 9.63
N ILE A 214 11.10 17.92 9.59
CA ILE A 214 12.27 17.32 8.93
C ILE A 214 11.79 16.34 7.86
N ARG A 215 12.30 16.49 6.64
CA ARG A 215 12.01 15.62 5.49
C ARG A 215 13.23 14.78 5.18
N LEU A 216 13.03 13.47 5.13
CA LEU A 216 14.07 12.50 4.82
C LEU A 216 13.72 11.81 3.50
N SER A 217 14.59 11.91 2.51
CA SER A 217 14.40 11.16 1.27
C SER A 217 14.69 9.68 1.47
N GLU A 218 13.98 8.81 0.75
CA GLU A 218 14.24 7.37 0.73
C GLU A 218 15.73 7.06 0.45
N LYS A 219 16.36 7.80 -0.47
CA LYS A 219 17.79 7.67 -0.79
C LYS A 219 18.68 7.97 0.42
N ALA A 220 18.39 9.02 1.18
CA ALA A 220 19.14 9.36 2.40
C ALA A 220 18.97 8.28 3.48
N ILE A 221 17.74 7.83 3.69
CA ILE A 221 17.41 6.78 4.67
C ILE A 221 18.11 5.46 4.32
N LEU A 222 18.14 5.08 3.05
CA LEU A 222 18.81 3.86 2.59
C LEU A 222 20.33 3.97 2.64
N LYS A 223 20.89 5.14 2.34
CA LYS A 223 22.34 5.37 2.37
C LYS A 223 22.88 5.32 3.79
N ASP A 224 22.25 6.04 4.72
CA ASP A 224 22.70 6.15 6.10
C ASP A 224 21.52 6.44 7.05
N PRO A 225 20.82 5.39 7.51
CA PRO A 225 19.68 5.54 8.41
C PRO A 225 20.11 6.03 9.80
N ASP A 226 21.34 5.77 10.20
CA ASP A 226 21.87 6.15 11.51
C ASP A 226 22.18 7.65 11.55
N ALA A 227 22.81 8.22 10.51
CA ALA A 227 22.97 9.67 10.38
C ALA A 227 21.63 10.42 10.35
N CYS A 228 20.62 9.87 9.66
CA CYS A 228 19.27 10.44 9.67
C CYS A 228 18.66 10.49 11.08
N ALA A 229 18.80 9.39 11.84
CA ALA A 229 18.30 9.32 13.21
C ALA A 229 19.05 10.27 14.16
N LEU A 230 20.37 10.38 14.02
CA LEU A 230 21.20 11.32 14.78
C LEU A 230 20.82 12.79 14.50
N ALA A 231 20.49 13.14 13.25
CA ALA A 231 20.01 14.48 12.92
C ALA A 231 18.70 14.82 13.66
N ILE A 232 17.77 13.86 13.74
CA ILE A 232 16.51 14.00 14.51
C ILE A 232 16.79 14.10 16.01
N GLN A 233 17.71 13.26 16.55
CA GLN A 233 18.10 13.31 17.96
C GLN A 233 18.70 14.66 18.33
N LYS A 234 19.66 15.17 17.54
CA LYS A 234 20.27 16.49 17.74
C LYS A 234 19.20 17.57 17.79
N LEU A 235 18.22 17.50 16.88
CA LEU A 235 17.10 18.42 16.88
C LEU A 235 16.26 18.30 18.16
N ALA A 236 15.94 17.09 18.60
CA ALA A 236 15.17 16.85 19.83
C ALA A 236 15.90 17.35 21.10
N LEU A 237 17.23 17.23 21.14
CA LEU A 237 18.06 17.68 22.27
C LEU A 237 18.28 19.18 22.31
N SER A 238 18.36 19.85 21.15
CA SER A 238 18.63 21.29 21.04
C SER A 238 17.65 22.19 21.81
N PHE A 239 16.51 21.65 22.24
CA PHE A 239 15.46 22.36 22.93
C PHE A 239 15.27 22.01 24.41
N ARG A 240 16.09 21.10 24.95
CA ARG A 240 16.12 20.87 26.41
C ARG A 240 16.94 21.95 27.14
N ARG A 241 17.59 22.84 26.39
CA ARG A 241 18.54 23.86 26.86
C ARG A 241 18.05 25.31 26.67
N SER A 242 16.77 25.50 26.35
CA SER A 242 16.08 26.79 26.19
C SER A 242 14.85 26.81 27.06
#